data_AF-A0A1C4Z5I9-F1
#
_entry.id   AF-A0A1C4Z5I9-F1
#
_cell.length_a   1.000
_cell.length_b   1.000
_cell.length_c   1.000
_cell.angle_alpha   90.00
_cell.angle_beta   90.00
_cell.angle_gamma   90.00
#
_symmetry.space_group_name_H-M   'P 1'
#
loop_
_entity.id
_entity.type
_entity.pdbx_description
1 polymer ?
#
loop_
_entity_poly.entity_id
_entity_poly.type
_entity_poly.pdbx_seq_one_letter_code
_entity_poly.pdbx_strand_id
1 'polypeptide(L)'
;MDEPGWLDAQEDRAWRGYRRMRRLLDLELARELMQDAGLSEPDYDVLSDLSETPEQRLRLSELADRMLWSRSRLSHHISRMQQRGLVTREVCATDGRGSVVVLTPAGRQAVEAAAPGHAAAVRRHLIDRLTPAEVAALGTLSQRVIDHLTGRPTARSEAED
;
A
#
# COMPACT_ATOMS: atom_id res chain seq x y z
N MET A 1 -2.50 37.30 22.22
CA MET A 1 -1.97 35.97 22.60
C MET A 1 -2.73 35.00 21.75
N ASP A 2 -2.14 34.56 20.64
CA ASP A 2 -2.76 33.59 19.74
C ASP A 2 -2.96 32.28 20.51
N GLU A 3 -4.21 31.88 20.66
CA GLU A 3 -4.57 30.60 21.26
C GLU A 3 -3.93 29.44 20.48
N PRO A 4 -3.47 28.39 21.17
CA PRO A 4 -2.58 27.39 20.59
C PRO A 4 -3.26 26.61 19.48
N GLY A 5 -2.77 26.67 18.24
CA GLY A 5 -2.79 25.62 17.20
C GLY A 5 -3.96 24.63 17.10
N TRP A 6 -5.20 25.03 17.38
CA TRP A 6 -6.39 24.20 17.23
C TRP A 6 -6.96 24.34 15.81
N LEU A 7 -7.52 23.23 15.29
CA LEU A 7 -8.17 23.22 13.99
C LEU A 7 -9.46 24.06 14.04
N ASP A 8 -9.71 24.84 12.99
CA ASP A 8 -11.02 25.47 12.81
C ASP A 8 -12.11 24.41 12.48
N ALA A 9 -13.37 24.85 12.41
CA ALA A 9 -14.50 23.94 12.18
C ALA A 9 -14.44 23.21 10.83
N GLN A 10 -13.89 23.85 9.79
CA GLN A 10 -13.73 23.25 8.47
C GLN A 10 -12.59 22.23 8.48
N GLU A 11 -11.46 22.58 9.08
CA GLU A 11 -10.29 21.72 9.24
C GLU A 11 -10.59 20.48 10.09
N ASP A 12 -11.30 20.63 11.22
CA ASP A 12 -11.71 19.50 12.07
C ASP A 12 -12.66 18.55 11.33
N ARG A 13 -13.64 19.10 10.59
CA ARG A 13 -14.54 18.31 9.75
C ARG A 13 -13.77 17.52 8.70
N ALA A 14 -12.81 18.14 8.02
CA ALA A 14 -11.97 17.49 7.02
C ALA A 14 -11.13 16.37 7.65
N TRP A 15 -10.45 16.65 8.76
CA TRP A 15 -9.60 15.68 9.45
C TRP A 15 -10.37 14.47 9.98
N ARG A 16 -11.49 14.69 10.67
CA ARG A 16 -12.35 13.60 11.17
C ARG A 16 -12.97 12.82 10.03
N GLY A 17 -13.42 13.51 8.98
CA GLY A 17 -13.96 12.91 7.76
C GLY A 17 -12.96 11.95 7.13
N TYR A 18 -11.74 12.42 6.85
CA TYR A 18 -10.66 11.61 6.31
C TYR A 18 -10.38 10.37 7.17
N ARG A 19 -10.20 10.55 8.47
CA ARG A 19 -9.91 9.42 9.39
C ARG A 19 -11.02 8.37 9.40
N ARG A 20 -12.28 8.80 9.39
CA ARG A 20 -13.43 7.88 9.40
C ARG A 20 -13.56 7.17 8.06
N MET A 21 -13.47 7.90 6.95
CA MET A 21 -13.51 7.35 5.60
C MET A 21 -12.40 6.32 5.40
N ARG A 22 -11.14 6.65 5.71
CA ARG A 22 -10.00 5.74 5.59
C ARG A 22 -10.24 4.43 6.33
N ARG A 23 -10.66 4.50 7.59
CA ARG A 23 -10.96 3.30 8.40
C ARG A 23 -12.05 2.43 7.77
N LEU A 24 -13.12 3.03 7.26
CA LEU A 24 -14.22 2.27 6.65
C LEU A 24 -13.79 1.62 5.33
N LEU A 25 -13.00 2.33 4.51
CA LEU A 25 -12.44 1.77 3.28
C LEU A 25 -11.52 0.57 3.58
N ASP A 26 -10.57 0.71 4.51
CA ASP A 26 -9.66 -0.38 4.88
C ASP A 26 -10.44 -1.63 5.34
N LEU A 27 -11.50 -1.46 6.14
CA LEU A 27 -12.34 -2.58 6.59
C LEU A 27 -13.07 -3.28 5.44
N GLU A 28 -13.68 -2.53 4.52
CA GLU A 28 -14.42 -3.13 3.40
C GLU A 28 -13.50 -3.79 2.38
N LEU A 29 -12.36 -3.16 2.06
CA LEU A 29 -11.37 -3.74 1.14
C LEU A 29 -10.76 -5.02 1.72
N ALA A 30 -10.40 -5.02 3.01
CA ALA A 30 -9.90 -6.22 3.69
C ALA A 30 -10.94 -7.33 3.74
N ARG A 31 -12.23 -6.99 3.95
CA ARG A 31 -13.33 -7.97 3.93
C ARG A 31 -13.47 -8.63 2.56
N GLU A 32 -13.49 -7.84 1.48
CA GLU A 32 -13.64 -8.37 0.12
C GLU A 32 -12.43 -9.21 -0.31
N LEU A 33 -11.19 -8.77 -0.03
CA LEU A 33 -9.99 -9.56 -0.27
C LEU A 33 -10.02 -10.92 0.46
N MET A 34 -10.46 -10.91 1.72
CA MET A 34 -10.55 -12.14 2.51
C MET A 34 -11.62 -13.09 1.95
N GLN A 35 -12.79 -12.56 1.59
CA GLN A 35 -13.92 -13.37 1.12
C GLN A 35 -13.70 -13.94 -0.29
N ASP A 36 -13.14 -13.13 -1.19
CA ASP A 36 -13.06 -13.49 -2.60
C ASP A 36 -11.75 -14.20 -2.96
N ALA A 37 -10.66 -13.91 -2.24
CA ALA A 37 -9.33 -14.43 -2.55
C ALA A 37 -8.65 -15.18 -1.39
N GLY A 38 -9.23 -15.17 -0.18
CA GLY A 38 -8.59 -15.76 1.00
C GLY A 38 -7.26 -15.09 1.37
N LEU A 39 -7.07 -13.84 0.93
CA LEU A 39 -5.88 -13.03 1.21
C LEU A 39 -6.24 -11.99 2.27
N SER A 40 -5.35 -11.83 3.25
CA SER A 40 -5.40 -10.60 4.06
C SER A 40 -4.87 -9.44 3.23
N GLU A 41 -5.29 -8.21 3.56
CA GLU A 41 -4.78 -7.00 2.90
C GLU A 41 -3.24 -6.94 2.89
N PRO A 42 -2.51 -7.26 3.98
CA PRO A 42 -1.05 -7.31 3.90
C PRO A 42 -0.48 -8.44 3.05
N ASP A 43 -1.16 -9.59 2.94
CA ASP A 43 -0.72 -10.62 1.99
C ASP A 43 -0.82 -10.07 0.56
N TYR A 44 -1.94 -9.41 0.23
CA TYR A 44 -2.16 -8.81 -1.08
C TYR A 44 -1.13 -7.72 -1.38
N ASP A 45 -0.87 -6.82 -0.44
CA ASP A 45 0.13 -5.75 -0.59
C ASP A 45 1.52 -6.30 -0.92
N VAL A 46 1.98 -7.33 -0.18
CA VAL A 46 3.27 -7.99 -0.45
C VAL A 46 3.30 -8.60 -1.85
N LEU A 47 2.25 -9.33 -2.24
CA LEU A 47 2.22 -9.99 -3.54
C LEU A 47 2.11 -8.99 -4.69
N SER A 48 1.33 -7.93 -4.53
CA SER A 48 1.19 -6.85 -5.51
C SER A 48 2.53 -6.14 -5.71
N ASP A 49 3.19 -5.72 -4.62
CA ASP A 49 4.50 -5.06 -4.68
C ASP A 49 5.55 -5.93 -5.37
N LEU A 50 5.61 -7.23 -5.04
CA LEU A 50 6.54 -8.16 -5.66
C LEU A 50 6.17 -8.45 -7.12
N SER A 51 4.88 -8.47 -7.48
CA SER A 51 4.45 -8.78 -8.85
C SER A 51 4.89 -7.72 -9.85
N GLU A 52 5.04 -6.47 -9.39
CA GLU A 52 5.42 -5.29 -10.16
C GLU A 52 6.94 -5.04 -10.19
N THR A 53 7.74 -5.76 -9.40
CA THR A 53 9.19 -5.57 -9.40
C THR A 53 9.90 -6.38 -10.48
N PRO A 54 11.04 -5.89 -10.99
CA PRO A 54 11.91 -6.70 -11.84
C PRO A 54 12.26 -8.02 -11.14
N GLU A 55 12.22 -9.13 -11.90
CA GLU A 55 12.46 -10.49 -11.39
C GLU A 55 11.55 -10.95 -10.25
N GLN A 56 10.50 -10.18 -9.92
CA GLN A 56 9.52 -10.46 -8.88
C GLN A 56 10.09 -10.77 -7.51
N ARG A 57 11.07 -9.96 -7.15
CA ARG A 57 11.83 -10.09 -5.91
C ARG A 57 12.21 -8.74 -5.37
N LEU A 58 12.37 -8.68 -4.06
CA LEU A 58 12.85 -7.50 -3.34
C LEU A 58 13.68 -7.92 -2.13
N ARG A 59 14.66 -7.10 -1.74
CA ARG A 59 15.29 -7.29 -0.44
C ARG A 59 14.25 -7.08 0.66
N LEU A 60 14.29 -7.88 1.72
CA LEU A 60 13.37 -7.75 2.86
C LEU A 60 13.41 -6.33 3.45
N SER A 61 14.56 -5.68 3.47
CA SER A 61 14.69 -4.29 3.92
C SER A 61 13.92 -3.31 3.02
N GLU A 62 14.05 -3.46 1.71
CA GLU A 62 13.37 -2.59 0.74
C GLU A 62 11.86 -2.79 0.78
N LEU A 63 11.41 -4.05 0.88
CA LEU A 63 9.99 -4.36 1.06
C LEU A 63 9.46 -3.82 2.39
N ALA A 64 10.25 -3.87 3.47
CA ALA A 64 9.85 -3.29 4.75
C ALA A 64 9.67 -1.77 4.67
N ASP A 65 10.59 -1.10 3.96
CA ASP A 65 10.53 0.34 3.76
C ASP A 65 9.30 0.73 2.90
N ARG A 66 8.99 -0.03 1.84
CA ARG A 66 7.77 0.17 1.02
C ARG A 66 6.49 -0.01 1.82
N MET A 67 6.43 -1.04 2.64
CA MET A 67 5.26 -1.33 3.49
C MET A 67 5.17 -0.42 4.72
N LEU A 68 6.16 0.45 4.98
CA LEU A 68 6.26 1.26 6.20
C LEU A 68 6.26 0.40 7.47
N TRP A 69 6.85 -0.79 7.41
CA TRP A 69 6.90 -1.75 8.51
C TRP A 69 8.31 -1.91 9.06
N SER A 70 8.41 -2.28 10.33
CA SER A 70 9.70 -2.72 10.85
C SER A 70 10.14 -4.03 10.15
N ARG A 71 11.45 -4.20 9.94
CA ARG A 71 12.01 -5.43 9.35
C ARG A 71 11.61 -6.69 10.13
N SER A 72 11.51 -6.59 11.46
CA SER A 72 11.05 -7.69 12.31
C SER A 72 9.59 -8.07 12.02
N ARG A 73 8.69 -7.07 11.98
CA ARG A 73 7.27 -7.29 11.64
C ARG A 73 7.13 -7.94 10.27
N LEU A 74 7.78 -7.39 9.25
CA LEU A 74 7.73 -7.95 7.91
C LEU A 74 8.32 -9.36 7.89
N SER A 75 9.43 -9.59 8.59
CA SER A 75 10.05 -10.92 8.64
C SER A 75 9.06 -11.97 9.16
N HIS A 76 8.38 -11.70 10.28
CA HIS A 76 7.37 -12.63 10.80
C HIS A 76 6.21 -12.86 9.83
N HIS A 77 5.79 -11.82 9.09
CA HIS A 77 4.73 -11.95 8.10
C HIS A 77 5.16 -12.82 6.90
N ILE A 78 6.33 -12.55 6.31
CA ILE A 78 6.88 -13.35 5.22
C ILE A 78 7.06 -14.81 5.61
N SER A 79 7.47 -15.12 6.85
CA SER A 79 7.57 -16.52 7.30
C SER A 79 6.21 -17.26 7.22
N ARG A 80 5.09 -16.59 7.52
CA ARG A 80 3.75 -17.20 7.39
C ARG A 80 3.32 -17.33 5.94
N MET A 81 3.60 -16.33 5.10
CA MET A 81 3.33 -16.41 3.66
C MET A 81 4.15 -17.53 2.99
N GLN A 82 5.39 -17.74 3.42
CA GLN A 82 6.24 -18.82 2.96
C GLN A 82 5.71 -20.19 3.37
N GLN A 83 5.18 -20.35 4.60
CA GLN A 83 4.49 -21.58 5.02
C GLN A 83 3.27 -21.89 4.15
N ARG A 84 2.59 -20.86 3.64
CA ARG A 84 1.48 -20.98 2.67
C ARG A 84 1.94 -21.15 1.22
N GLY A 85 3.25 -21.12 0.95
CA GLY A 85 3.83 -21.27 -0.39
C GLY A 85 3.67 -20.05 -1.32
N LEU A 86 3.28 -18.88 -0.80
CA LEU A 86 3.04 -17.67 -1.61
C LEU A 86 4.33 -16.93 -1.97
N VAL A 87 5.35 -17.04 -1.13
CA VAL A 87 6.67 -16.42 -1.32
C VAL A 87 7.75 -17.39 -0.87
N THR A 88 8.98 -17.17 -1.30
CA THR A 88 10.17 -17.85 -0.77
C THR A 88 11.22 -16.84 -0.32
N ARG A 89 12.16 -17.30 0.51
CA ARG A 89 13.32 -16.52 0.93
C ARG A 89 14.59 -17.10 0.34
N GLU A 90 15.37 -16.24 -0.30
CA GLU A 90 16.69 -16.54 -0.82
C GLU A 90 17.75 -15.76 -0.04
N VAL A 91 18.96 -16.34 0.07
CA VAL A 91 20.13 -15.63 0.60
C VAL A 91 20.61 -14.67 -0.47
N CYS A 92 20.88 -13.42 -0.11
CA CYS A 92 21.40 -12.46 -1.08
C CYS A 92 22.82 -12.84 -1.50
N ALA A 93 22.98 -13.19 -2.78
CA ALA A 93 24.26 -13.65 -3.35
C ALA A 93 25.37 -12.58 -3.30
N THR A 94 25.03 -11.30 -3.22
CA THR A 94 25.98 -10.19 -3.31
C THR A 94 26.56 -9.74 -1.98
N ASP A 95 25.89 -9.98 -0.84
CA ASP A 95 26.41 -9.54 0.47
C ASP A 95 26.31 -10.57 1.61
N GLY A 96 25.63 -11.72 1.39
CA GLY A 96 25.43 -12.77 2.38
C GLY A 96 24.71 -12.36 3.67
N ARG A 97 24.30 -11.09 3.79
CA ARG A 97 23.75 -10.48 5.01
C ARG A 97 22.30 -10.01 4.83
N GLY A 98 21.80 -9.95 3.59
CA GLY A 98 20.39 -9.70 3.27
C GLY A 98 19.59 -10.97 2.94
N SER A 99 18.30 -10.94 3.25
CA SER A 99 17.32 -11.91 2.70
C SER A 99 16.55 -11.25 1.56
N VAL A 100 16.37 -11.99 0.47
CA VAL A 100 15.55 -11.60 -0.67
C VAL A 100 14.23 -12.36 -0.57
N VAL A 101 13.11 -11.64 -0.69
CA VAL A 101 11.78 -12.22 -0.79
C VAL A 101 11.46 -12.36 -2.27
N VAL A 102 11.07 -13.55 -2.69
CA VAL A 102 10.78 -13.88 -4.09
C VAL A 102 9.35 -14.39 -4.20
N LEU A 103 8.61 -13.89 -5.18
CA LEU A 103 7.27 -14.34 -5.50
C LEU A 103 7.33 -15.77 -6.06
N THR A 104 6.49 -16.67 -5.56
CA THR A 104 6.37 -18.02 -6.13
C THR A 104 5.33 -18.04 -7.26
N PRO A 105 5.29 -19.08 -8.10
CA PRO A 105 4.19 -19.24 -9.07
C PRO A 105 2.80 -19.26 -8.41
N ALA A 106 2.68 -19.88 -7.22
CA ALA A 106 1.43 -19.89 -6.47
C ALA A 106 1.06 -18.50 -5.94
N GLY A 107 2.03 -17.73 -5.45
CA GLY A 107 1.81 -16.34 -5.03
C GLY A 107 1.40 -15.44 -6.18
N ARG A 108 2.04 -15.59 -7.35
CA ARG A 108 1.66 -14.90 -8.58
C ARG A 108 0.22 -15.21 -8.97
N GLN A 109 -0.15 -16.49 -9.01
CA GLN A 109 -1.52 -16.88 -9.35
C GLN A 109 -2.53 -16.30 -8.35
N ALA A 110 -2.19 -16.27 -7.06
CA ALA A 110 -3.05 -15.71 -6.02
C ALA A 110 -3.31 -14.21 -6.23
N VAL A 111 -2.28 -13.40 -6.54
CA VAL A 111 -2.47 -11.96 -6.77
C VAL A 111 -3.15 -11.68 -8.11
N GLU A 112 -2.83 -12.43 -9.17
CA GLU A 112 -3.50 -12.29 -10.47
C GLU A 112 -5.01 -12.61 -10.37
N ALA A 113 -5.39 -13.60 -9.55
CA ALA A 113 -6.78 -13.91 -9.28
C ALA A 113 -7.48 -12.84 -8.41
N ALA A 114 -6.78 -12.26 -7.44
CA ALA A 114 -7.34 -11.27 -6.53
C ALA A 114 -7.46 -9.86 -7.13
N ALA A 115 -6.54 -9.47 -8.03
CA ALA A 115 -6.41 -8.10 -8.51
C ALA A 115 -7.68 -7.55 -9.19
N PRO A 116 -8.41 -8.28 -10.05
CA PRO A 116 -9.64 -7.78 -10.65
C PRO A 116 -10.74 -7.49 -9.61
N GLY A 117 -10.87 -8.35 -8.60
CA GLY A 117 -11.82 -8.18 -7.49
C GLY A 117 -11.45 -6.98 -6.62
N HIS A 118 -10.16 -6.85 -6.27
CA HIS A 118 -9.65 -5.71 -5.52
C HIS A 118 -9.87 -4.38 -6.26
N ALA A 119 -9.56 -4.33 -7.56
CA ALA A 119 -9.78 -3.15 -8.39
C ALA A 119 -11.28 -2.78 -8.45
N ALA A 120 -12.17 -3.77 -8.61
CA ALA A 120 -13.61 -3.54 -8.59
C ALA A 120 -14.10 -3.00 -7.22
N ALA A 121 -13.55 -3.50 -6.11
CA ALA A 121 -13.86 -3.02 -4.77
C ALA A 121 -13.43 -1.56 -4.57
N VAL A 122 -12.20 -1.21 -4.96
CA VAL A 122 -11.67 0.17 -4.92
C VAL A 122 -12.56 1.10 -5.75
N ARG A 123 -12.99 0.66 -6.93
CA ARG A 123 -13.92 1.44 -7.75
C ARG A 123 -15.25 1.66 -7.06
N ARG A 124 -15.88 0.59 -6.56
CA ARG A 124 -17.21 0.61 -5.94
C ARG A 124 -17.27 1.52 -4.72
N HIS A 125 -16.25 1.44 -3.87
CA HIS A 125 -16.25 2.10 -2.56
C HIS A 125 -15.65 3.50 -2.56
N LEU A 126 -14.81 3.83 -3.55
CA LEU A 126 -14.14 5.12 -3.63
C LEU A 126 -14.27 5.79 -4.99
N ILE A 127 -13.69 5.21 -6.05
CA ILE A 127 -13.50 5.94 -7.32
C ILE A 127 -14.83 6.32 -7.97
N ASP A 128 -15.79 5.40 -8.02
CA ASP A 128 -17.11 5.63 -8.63
C ASP A 128 -18.04 6.48 -7.74
N ARG A 129 -17.54 7.01 -6.61
CA ARG A 129 -18.25 7.97 -5.73
C ARG A 129 -17.74 9.40 -5.91
N LEU A 130 -16.67 9.58 -6.68
CA LEU A 130 -16.00 10.85 -6.90
C LEU A 130 -16.15 11.30 -8.35
N THR A 131 -16.21 12.60 -8.56
CA THR A 131 -16.07 13.21 -9.88
C THR A 131 -14.62 13.08 -10.38
N PRO A 132 -14.36 13.18 -11.69
CA PRO A 132 -12.99 13.16 -12.22
C PRO A 132 -12.07 14.23 -11.60
N ALA A 133 -12.62 15.42 -11.30
CA ALA A 133 -11.88 16.50 -10.64
C ALA A 133 -11.51 16.15 -9.18
N GLU A 134 -12.42 15.50 -8.44
CA GLU A 134 -12.15 15.04 -7.07
C GLU A 134 -11.14 13.88 -7.04
N VAL A 135 -11.17 12.98 -8.02
CA VAL A 135 -10.14 11.93 -8.18
C VAL A 135 -8.76 12.56 -8.40
N ALA A 136 -8.67 13.55 -9.30
CA ALA A 136 -7.42 14.27 -9.54
C ALA A 136 -6.95 15.00 -8.26
N ALA A 137 -7.86 15.70 -7.57
CA ALA A 137 -7.55 16.39 -6.33
C ALA A 137 -7.07 15.44 -5.22
N LEU A 138 -7.71 14.27 -5.07
CA LEU A 138 -7.30 13.24 -4.12
C LEU A 138 -5.86 12.78 -4.39
N GLY A 139 -5.50 12.56 -5.66
CA GLY A 139 -4.14 12.21 -6.06
C GLY A 139 -3.14 13.30 -5.68
N THR A 140 -3.40 14.55 -6.06
CA THR A 140 -2.52 15.69 -5.76
C THR A 140 -2.34 15.93 -4.26
N LEU A 141 -3.43 15.89 -3.49
CA LEU A 141 -3.39 16.11 -2.04
C LEU A 141 -2.62 14.99 -1.33
N SER A 142 -2.89 13.73 -1.69
CA SER A 142 -2.22 12.57 -1.10
C SER A 142 -0.72 12.62 -1.35
N GLN A 143 -0.30 12.89 -2.60
CA GLN A 143 1.12 12.94 -2.95
C GLN A 143 1.85 14.03 -2.17
N ARG A 144 1.27 15.24 -2.06
CA ARG A 144 1.87 16.34 -1.28
C ARG A 144 2.10 15.96 0.18
N VAL A 145 1.16 15.25 0.81
CA VAL A 145 1.30 14.79 2.20
C VAL A 145 2.35 13.68 2.31
N ILE A 146 2.38 12.73 1.38
CA ILE A 146 3.37 11.65 1.32
C ILE A 146 4.79 12.24 1.20
N ASP A 147 4.98 13.19 0.30
CA ASP A 147 6.25 13.87 0.08
C ASP A 147 6.76 14.55 1.35
N HIS A 148 5.89 15.29 2.03
CA HIS A 148 6.20 15.92 3.31
C HIS A 148 6.61 14.90 4.38
N LEU A 149 5.87 13.79 4.50
CA LEU A 149 6.13 12.77 5.53
C LEU A 149 7.35 11.89 5.23
N THR A 150 7.71 11.73 3.95
CA THR A 150 8.86 10.92 3.52
C THR A 150 10.12 11.75 3.26
N GLY A 151 10.02 13.08 3.36
CA GLY A 151 11.12 14.00 3.09
C GLY A 151 11.53 14.03 1.61
N ARG A 152 10.66 13.62 0.69
CA ARG A 152 10.90 13.65 -0.76
C ARG A 152 10.25 14.90 -1.35
N PRO A 153 10.92 15.73 -2.18
CA PRO A 153 10.27 16.85 -2.83
C PRO A 153 9.24 16.36 -3.85
N THR A 154 8.06 16.98 -3.89
CA THR A 154 7.09 16.79 -4.98
C THR A 154 7.76 17.17 -6.28
N ALA A 155 7.83 16.25 -7.24
CA ALA A 155 8.32 16.55 -8.58
C ALA A 155 7.51 17.72 -9.12
N ARG A 156 8.16 18.88 -9.25
CA ARG A 156 7.54 20.11 -9.73
C ARG A 156 7.18 19.87 -11.19
N SER A 157 5.91 20.08 -11.51
CA SER A 157 5.33 20.13 -12.86
C SER A 157 6.31 20.73 -13.87
N GLU A 158 6.94 19.89 -14.70
CA GLU A 158 7.54 20.30 -15.97
C GLU A 158 6.41 20.39 -16.99
N ALA A 159 5.80 21.57 -17.08
CA ALA A 159 5.06 22.04 -18.25
C ALA A 159 4.80 23.53 -18.05
N GLU A 160 5.63 24.36 -18.67
CA GLU A 160 5.30 25.66 -19.29
C GLU A 160 6.62 26.29 -19.76
N ASP A 161 7.00 25.95 -21.00
CA ASP A 161 7.74 26.80 -21.93
C ASP A 161 6.79 27.05 -23.12
#